data_AF-A0A653CSV6-F1
#
_entry.id   AF-A0A653CSV6-F1
#
_cell.length_a   1.000
_cell.length_b   1.000
_cell.length_c   1.000
_cell.angle_alpha   90.00
_cell.angle_beta   90.00
_cell.angle_gamma   90.00
#
_symmetry.space_group_name_H-M   'P 1'
#
loop_
_entity.id
_entity.type
_entity.pdbx_description
1 polymer ?
#
loop_
_entity_poly.entity_id
_entity_poly.type
_entity_poly.pdbx_seq_one_letter_code
_entity_poly.pdbx_strand_id
1 'polypeptide(L)'
;MGVLMMIFTLPKPLPDNDRVFSWLVVGGFSAWGGIVRYLMENRASGKAFSWHEVLSQVVISGFTGFLAGVYGYEQGYSEFMVMGGGGGAISAIPFCPGCQRSDKPANLEVAMKTGMNGLHLITEYEGLRLQAYKCPADIWTIGYGHTAGVSANDVITEEEALFFLRQDVAEAEQAVNQYVQVPLTKNQFDALVSFTFNVGVGNFRTSTLLKKLNAGDDDGAAREFGRWIHAGGKTLPGLVRRREAERALFLK
;
A
#
# COMPACT_ATOMS: atom_id res chain seq x y z
N MET A 1 13.78 47.99 33.07
CA MET A 1 13.54 48.52 31.72
C MET A 1 14.12 47.56 30.70
N GLY A 2 13.24 47.03 29.84
CA GLY A 2 13.49 46.56 28.46
C GLY A 2 14.63 45.58 28.19
N VAL A 3 14.29 44.29 28.11
CA VAL A 3 15.07 43.28 27.37
C VAL A 3 14.86 43.51 25.88
N LEU A 4 15.95 43.70 25.13
CA LEU A 4 15.99 43.84 23.68
C LEU A 4 15.87 42.44 23.04
N MET A 5 14.66 42.07 22.60
CA MET A 5 14.42 40.86 21.83
C MET A 5 14.40 41.22 20.34
N MET A 6 15.40 40.75 19.59
CA MET A 6 15.46 40.90 18.13
C MET A 6 14.23 40.28 17.49
N ILE A 7 13.51 41.11 16.74
CA ILE A 7 12.37 40.75 15.90
C ILE A 7 12.93 40.10 14.62
N PHE A 8 12.81 38.78 14.52
CA PHE A 8 12.85 38.08 13.23
C PHE A 8 11.51 38.33 12.53
N THR A 9 11.52 39.18 11.51
CA THR A 9 10.44 39.29 10.55
C THR A 9 10.44 38.05 9.65
N LEU A 10 9.47 37.16 9.82
CA LEU A 10 9.05 36.21 8.79
C LEU A 10 7.65 36.59 8.31
N PRO A 11 7.43 36.78 6.99
CA PRO A 11 6.12 37.11 6.46
C PRO A 11 5.23 35.87 6.52
N LYS A 12 4.03 36.01 7.10
CA LYS A 12 2.93 35.10 6.78
C LYS A 12 2.60 35.27 5.29
N PRO A 13 2.14 34.23 4.60
CA PRO A 13 0.86 34.31 3.96
C PRO A 13 -0.21 33.82 4.96
N LEU A 14 -1.29 34.59 5.04
CA LEU A 14 -2.46 34.30 5.85
C LEU A 14 -3.01 32.89 5.52
N PRO A 15 -3.70 32.22 6.47
CA PRO A 15 -4.33 30.93 6.18
C PRO A 15 -5.34 31.10 5.05
N ASP A 16 -5.18 30.35 3.97
CA ASP A 16 -6.16 30.27 2.89
C ASP A 16 -7.53 29.94 3.48
N ASN A 17 -8.52 30.78 3.17
CA ASN A 17 -9.92 30.57 3.56
C ASN A 17 -10.41 29.17 3.16
N ASP A 18 -9.83 28.56 2.13
CA ASP A 18 -10.15 27.22 1.64
C ASP A 18 -9.74 26.10 2.60
N ARG A 19 -8.63 26.26 3.34
CA ARG A 19 -8.23 25.28 4.36
C ARG A 19 -9.14 25.36 5.58
N VAL A 20 -9.46 26.56 6.05
CA VAL A 20 -10.37 26.76 7.18
C VAL A 20 -11.77 26.23 6.83
N PHE A 21 -12.25 26.53 5.63
CA PHE A 21 -13.51 26.01 5.13
C PHE A 21 -13.52 24.48 5.06
N SER A 22 -12.44 23.87 4.55
CA SER A 22 -12.31 22.41 4.49
C SER A 22 -12.37 21.77 5.89
N TRP A 23 -11.65 22.33 6.87
CA TRP A 23 -11.70 21.82 8.25
C TRP A 23 -13.04 22.06 8.94
N LEU A 24 -13.77 23.14 8.60
CA LEU A 24 -15.15 23.37 9.09
C LEU A 24 -16.13 22.36 8.51
N VAL A 25 -15.99 22.01 7.23
CA VAL A 25 -16.81 20.97 6.57
C VAL A 25 -16.54 19.60 7.20
N VAL A 26 -15.28 19.25 7.44
CA VAL A 26 -14.88 18.01 8.16
C VAL A 26 -15.48 17.96 9.57
N GLY A 27 -15.40 19.06 10.31
CA GLY A 27 -16.01 19.19 11.64
C GLY A 27 -17.53 19.01 11.59
N GLY A 28 -18.19 19.59 10.60
CA GLY A 28 -19.64 19.49 10.39
C GLY A 28 -20.12 18.06 10.11
N PHE A 29 -19.47 17.35 9.18
CA PHE A 29 -19.80 15.95 8.88
C PHE A 29 -19.53 15.02 10.05
N SER A 30 -18.47 15.27 10.82
CA SER A 30 -18.13 14.48 12.02
C SER A 30 -19.19 14.66 13.13
N ALA A 31 -19.69 15.87 13.33
CA ALA A 31 -20.77 16.15 14.27
C ALA A 31 -22.11 15.53 13.82
N TRP A 32 -22.42 15.60 12.52
CA TRP A 32 -23.64 15.00 11.96
C TRP A 32 -23.68 13.48 12.13
N GLY A 33 -22.55 12.80 11.90
CA GLY A 33 -22.44 11.35 12.11
C GLY A 33 -22.74 10.90 13.54
N GLY A 34 -22.27 11.67 14.54
CA GLY A 34 -22.56 11.42 15.96
C GLY A 34 -24.05 11.60 16.30
N ILE A 35 -24.69 12.63 15.75
CA ILE A 35 -26.13 12.89 15.95
C ILE A 35 -26.98 11.80 15.32
N VAL A 36 -26.69 11.39 14.08
CA VAL A 36 -27.42 10.31 13.39
C VAL A 36 -27.31 9.00 14.17
N ARG A 37 -26.11 8.66 14.66
CA ARG A 37 -25.91 7.46 15.49
C ARG A 37 -26.74 7.50 16.77
N TYR A 38 -26.71 8.62 17.49
CA TYR A 38 -27.51 8.81 18.70
C TYR A 38 -29.01 8.64 18.44
N LEU A 39 -29.52 9.22 17.35
CA LEU A 39 -30.94 9.10 16.97
C LEU A 39 -31.33 7.66 16.62
N MET A 40 -30.44 6.89 15.99
CA MET A 40 -30.66 5.46 15.73
C MET A 40 -30.65 4.63 17.02
N GLU A 41 -29.69 4.86 17.92
CA GLU A 41 -29.59 4.15 19.20
C GLU A 41 -30.78 4.46 20.13
N ASN A 42 -31.26 5.71 20.14
CA ASN A 42 -32.39 6.11 20.97
C ASN A 42 -33.74 5.58 20.44
N ARG A 43 -33.90 5.44 19.11
CA ARG A 43 -35.05 4.73 18.52
C ARG A 43 -35.08 3.24 18.88
N ALA A 44 -33.92 2.61 19.02
CA ALA A 44 -33.82 1.19 19.36
C ALA A 44 -34.05 0.88 20.85
N SER A 45 -33.90 1.87 21.74
CA SER A 45 -33.87 1.65 23.21
C SER A 45 -34.97 2.38 24.00
N GLY A 46 -35.80 3.21 23.37
CA GLY A 46 -36.98 3.83 24.00
C GLY A 46 -36.66 4.79 25.16
N LYS A 47 -35.42 5.27 25.27
CA LYS A 47 -34.95 6.15 26.35
C LYS A 47 -35.27 7.62 26.08
N ALA A 48 -35.45 8.38 27.16
CA ALA A 48 -35.64 9.83 27.08
C ALA A 48 -34.36 10.53 26.60
N PHE A 49 -34.52 11.55 25.76
CA PHE A 49 -33.44 12.29 25.12
C PHE A 49 -32.51 12.97 26.15
N SER A 50 -31.20 12.75 26.02
CA SER A 50 -30.16 13.29 26.90
C SER A 50 -29.08 14.02 26.12
N TRP A 51 -28.97 15.32 26.35
CA TRP A 51 -27.96 16.19 25.74
C TRP A 51 -26.51 15.81 26.10
N HIS A 52 -26.29 15.23 27.28
CA HIS A 52 -24.96 14.83 27.73
C HIS A 52 -24.42 13.62 26.96
N GLU A 53 -25.30 12.71 26.53
CA GLU A 53 -24.90 11.53 25.74
C GLU A 53 -24.56 11.92 24.29
N VAL A 54 -25.36 12.81 23.70
CA VAL A 54 -25.09 13.37 22.36
C VAL A 54 -23.74 14.08 22.33
N LEU A 55 -23.48 14.93 23.32
CA LEU A 55 -22.22 15.68 23.40
C LEU A 55 -21.02 14.74 23.58
N SER A 56 -21.13 13.74 24.45
CA SER A 56 -20.06 12.76 24.68
C SER A 56 -19.73 11.96 23.42
N GLN A 57 -20.75 11.55 22.66
CA GLN A 57 -20.56 10.80 21.41
C GLN A 57 -19.92 11.63 20.31
N VAL A 58 -20.33 12.90 20.17
CA VAL A 58 -19.73 13.83 19.18
C VAL A 58 -18.25 14.10 19.49
N VAL A 59 -17.89 14.22 20.77
CA VAL A 59 -16.49 14.42 21.19
C VAL A 59 -15.66 13.16 20.92
N ILE A 60 -16.19 11.96 21.21
CA ILE A 60 -15.49 10.69 20.99
C ILE A 60 -15.31 10.40 19.49
N SER A 61 -16.35 10.62 18.67
CA SER A 61 -16.27 10.41 17.22
C SER A 61 -15.35 11.43 16.55
N GLY A 62 -15.38 12.69 17.00
CA GLY A 62 -14.49 13.75 16.51
C GLY A 62 -13.02 13.47 16.82
N PHE A 63 -12.71 13.01 18.04
CA PHE A 63 -11.33 12.67 18.42
C PHE A 63 -10.80 11.46 17.63
N THR A 64 -11.64 10.44 17.40
CA THR A 64 -11.26 9.25 16.62
C THR A 64 -11.00 9.61 15.15
N GLY A 65 -11.84 10.44 14.55
CA GLY A 65 -11.65 10.92 13.18
C GLY A 65 -10.40 11.79 13.02
N PHE A 66 -10.10 12.64 14.01
CA PHE A 66 -8.90 13.45 14.05
C PHE A 66 -7.62 12.60 14.11
N LEU A 67 -7.56 11.60 15.00
CA LEU A 67 -6.41 10.70 15.11
C LEU A 67 -6.19 9.87 13.84
N ALA A 68 -7.27 9.38 13.22
CA ALA A 68 -7.19 8.67 11.94
C ALA A 68 -6.63 9.57 10.83
N GLY A 69 -7.00 10.85 10.84
CA GLY A 69 -6.47 11.82 9.89
C GLY A 69 -5.00 12.13 10.07
N VAL A 70 -4.54 12.29 11.31
CA VAL A 70 -3.11 12.48 11.63
C VAL A 70 -2.30 11.24 11.22
N TYR A 71 -2.78 10.03 11.54
CA TYR A 71 -2.11 8.79 11.15
C TYR A 71 -2.04 8.62 9.63
N GLY A 72 -3.11 8.99 8.91
CA GLY A 72 -3.12 8.95 7.44
C GLY A 72 -2.11 9.91 6.80
N TYR A 73 -1.89 11.08 7.42
CA TYR A 73 -0.91 12.05 6.96
C TYR A 73 0.53 11.55 7.14
N GLU A 74 0.84 10.87 8.25
CA GLU A 74 2.17 10.29 8.49
C GLU A 74 2.53 9.15 7.52
N GLN A 75 1.53 8.43 7.00
CA GLN A 75 1.70 7.32 6.06
C GLN A 75 1.72 7.76 4.59
N GLY A 76 1.65 9.05 4.30
CA GLY A 76 1.74 9.59 2.93
C GLY A 76 0.50 9.38 2.07
N TYR A 77 -0.68 9.14 2.67
CA TYR A 77 -1.94 9.04 1.92
C TYR A 77 -2.40 10.41 1.40
N SER A 78 -3.10 10.44 0.25
CA SER A 78 -3.63 11.68 -0.32
C SER A 78 -4.71 12.30 0.58
N GLU A 79 -4.82 13.64 0.59
CA GLU A 79 -5.76 14.39 1.43
C GLU A 79 -7.23 13.96 1.24
N PHE A 80 -7.58 13.54 0.03
CA PHE A 80 -8.90 12.97 -0.30
C PHE A 80 -9.17 11.59 0.33
N MET A 81 -8.15 10.75 0.48
CA MET A 81 -8.29 9.42 1.11
C MET A 81 -8.40 9.53 2.63
N VAL A 82 -7.73 10.52 3.23
CA VAL A 82 -7.86 10.87 4.65
C VAL A 82 -9.27 11.40 4.97
N MET A 83 -9.83 12.23 4.09
CA MET A 83 -11.21 12.72 4.17
C MET A 83 -12.26 11.61 3.99
N GLY A 84 -12.01 10.63 3.12
CA GLY A 84 -12.95 9.53 2.84
C GLY A 84 -13.01 8.44 3.91
N GLY A 85 -11.95 8.25 4.70
CA GLY A 85 -11.86 7.21 5.73
C GLY A 85 -12.23 7.65 7.16
N GLY A 86 -12.14 8.95 7.46
CA GLY A 86 -12.35 9.48 8.83
C GLY A 86 -13.81 9.72 9.23
N GLY A 87 -14.75 9.68 8.27
CA GLY A 87 -16.17 9.98 8.48
C GLY A 87 -17.01 8.75 8.82
N GLY A 88 -16.92 8.24 10.04
CA GLY A 88 -18.05 7.54 10.68
C GLY A 88 -18.29 6.05 10.38
N ALA A 89 -17.48 5.36 9.56
CA ALA A 89 -17.72 3.94 9.27
C ALA A 89 -17.07 2.95 10.27
N ILE A 90 -16.04 3.35 11.03
CA ILE A 90 -15.31 2.41 11.90
C ILE A 90 -16.08 2.09 13.21
N SER A 91 -17.08 2.88 13.59
CA SER A 91 -17.86 2.62 14.81
C SER A 91 -19.08 1.70 14.59
N ALA A 92 -19.38 1.26 13.36
CA ALA A 92 -20.56 0.45 13.04
C ALA A 92 -20.43 -1.05 13.35
N ILE A 93 -19.52 -1.45 14.25
CA ILE A 93 -19.60 -2.79 14.86
C ILE A 93 -20.61 -2.68 16.02
N PRO A 94 -21.78 -3.35 15.95
CA PRO A 94 -22.69 -3.39 17.08
C PRO A 94 -22.00 -4.18 18.19
N PHE A 95 -21.67 -3.52 19.29
CA PHE A 95 -21.31 -4.19 20.54
C PHE A 95 -22.62 -4.79 21.09
N CYS A 96 -23.05 -5.93 20.55
CA CYS A 96 -24.11 -6.74 21.16
C CYS A 96 -23.52 -7.43 22.39
N PRO A 97 -23.90 -7.04 23.63
CA PRO A 97 -23.46 -7.74 24.83
C PRO A 97 -24.28 -9.02 24.91
N GLY A 98 -23.80 -10.08 24.26
CA GLY A 98 -24.48 -11.37 24.20
C GLY A 98 -24.23 -12.19 22.93
N CYS A 99 -23.64 -11.59 21.89
CA CYS A 99 -23.20 -12.33 20.70
C CYS A 99 -21.68 -12.30 20.63
N GLN A 100 -21.01 -13.04 21.51
CA GLN A 100 -19.64 -13.45 21.22
C GLN A 100 -19.72 -14.43 20.06
N ARG A 101 -19.48 -13.91 18.84
CA ARG A 101 -19.17 -14.77 17.71
C ARG A 101 -17.92 -15.55 18.11
N SER A 102 -18.06 -16.87 18.24
CA SER A 102 -16.98 -17.83 18.49
C SER A 102 -16.09 -17.97 17.25
N ASP A 103 -15.68 -16.85 16.68
CA ASP A 103 -14.68 -16.82 15.65
C ASP A 103 -13.41 -16.43 16.40
N LYS A 104 -12.69 -17.44 16.91
CA LYS A 104 -11.24 -17.30 17.13
C LYS A 104 -10.72 -16.58 15.88
N PRO A 105 -9.97 -15.46 15.97
CA PRO A 105 -9.33 -14.94 14.78
C PRO A 105 -8.43 -16.06 14.27
N ALA A 106 -8.87 -16.72 13.20
CA ALA A 106 -7.99 -17.53 12.38
C ALA A 106 -6.84 -16.60 12.06
N ASN A 107 -5.64 -17.01 12.42
CA ASN A 107 -4.39 -16.32 12.19
C ASN A 107 -4.45 -15.59 10.85
N LEU A 108 -4.76 -14.28 10.87
CA LEU A 108 -4.82 -13.48 9.67
C LEU A 108 -3.36 -13.20 9.36
N GLU A 109 -2.68 -14.17 8.74
CA GLU A 109 -1.41 -13.91 8.10
C GLU A 109 -1.67 -12.82 7.08
N VAL A 110 -1.30 -11.59 7.45
CA VAL A 110 -1.38 -10.44 6.56
C VAL A 110 -0.47 -10.76 5.39
N ALA A 111 -1.06 -10.99 4.22
CA ALA A 111 -0.32 -11.29 3.01
C ALA A 111 0.78 -10.26 2.81
N MET A 112 2.01 -10.73 2.60
CA MET A 112 3.16 -9.85 2.49
C MET A 112 3.09 -8.98 1.25
N LYS A 113 3.66 -7.78 1.35
CA LYS A 113 3.72 -6.77 0.30
C LYS A 113 5.15 -6.35 0.02
N THR A 114 5.40 -5.99 -1.24
CA THR A 114 6.73 -5.65 -1.73
C THR A 114 7.19 -4.35 -1.08
N GLY A 115 8.43 -4.37 -0.60
CA GLY A 115 9.06 -3.25 0.09
C GLY A 115 9.86 -2.38 -0.86
N MET A 116 10.50 -1.36 -0.31
CA MET A 116 11.35 -0.47 -1.11
C MET A 116 12.53 -1.20 -1.75
N ASN A 117 13.10 -2.20 -1.06
CA ASN A 117 14.20 -3.01 -1.62
C ASN A 117 13.76 -3.79 -2.87
N GLY A 118 12.59 -4.44 -2.81
CA GLY A 118 12.04 -5.17 -3.95
C GLY A 118 11.67 -4.25 -5.11
N LEU A 119 11.01 -3.12 -4.82
CA LEU A 119 10.64 -2.14 -5.85
C LEU A 119 11.89 -1.55 -6.51
N HIS A 120 12.89 -1.13 -5.74
CA HIS A 120 14.15 -0.59 -6.27
C HIS A 120 14.86 -1.61 -7.17
N LEU A 121 14.87 -2.88 -6.76
CA LEU A 121 15.45 -3.94 -7.56
C LEU A 121 14.71 -4.08 -8.90
N ILE A 122 13.38 -4.03 -8.91
CA ILE A 122 12.61 -4.11 -10.16
C ILE A 122 12.88 -2.88 -11.04
N THR A 123 12.80 -1.67 -10.48
CA THR A 123 12.98 -0.43 -11.26
C THR A 123 14.36 -0.35 -11.90
N GLU A 124 15.41 -0.84 -11.22
CA GLU A 124 16.79 -0.88 -11.74
C GLU A 124 16.91 -1.71 -13.04
N TYR A 125 16.13 -2.80 -13.17
CA TYR A 125 16.22 -3.71 -14.31
C TYR A 125 15.16 -3.51 -15.39
N GLU A 126 13.99 -2.95 -15.08
CA GLU A 126 12.94 -2.70 -16.09
C GLU A 126 13.21 -1.43 -16.91
N GLY A 127 13.84 -0.42 -16.29
CA GLY A 127 14.15 0.85 -16.93
C GLY A 127 12.91 1.75 -17.13
N LEU A 128 13.06 3.04 -16.84
CA LEU A 128 11.96 4.01 -16.90
C LEU A 128 11.75 4.56 -18.31
N ARG A 129 10.50 4.61 -18.76
CA ARG A 129 10.05 5.29 -19.99
C ARG A 129 8.82 6.15 -19.70
N LEU A 130 9.01 7.47 -19.60
CA LEU A 130 7.93 8.41 -19.28
C LEU A 130 6.98 8.70 -20.44
N GLN A 131 7.33 8.30 -21.65
CA GLN A 131 6.48 8.43 -22.83
C GLN A 131 6.16 7.05 -23.39
N ALA A 132 4.90 6.84 -23.77
CA ALA A 132 4.45 5.58 -24.35
C ALA A 132 5.23 5.23 -25.62
N TYR A 133 5.67 3.98 -25.69
CA TYR A 133 6.39 3.43 -26.84
C TYR A 133 5.79 2.07 -27.24
N LYS A 134 6.04 1.64 -28.48
CA LYS A 134 5.68 0.29 -28.92
C LYS A 134 6.83 -0.67 -28.65
N CYS A 135 6.56 -1.74 -27.91
CA CYS A 135 7.51 -2.82 -27.73
C CYS A 135 7.64 -3.66 -29.03
N PRO A 136 8.63 -4.57 -29.15
CA PRO A 136 8.77 -5.44 -30.34
C PRO A 136 7.54 -6.31 -30.66
N ALA A 137 6.63 -6.49 -29.70
CA ALA A 137 5.35 -7.18 -29.88
C ALA A 137 4.19 -6.28 -30.33
N ASP A 138 4.46 -5.02 -30.72
CA ASP A 138 3.50 -4.02 -31.18
C ASP A 138 2.46 -3.55 -30.13
N ILE A 139 2.76 -3.73 -28.84
CA ILE A 139 1.92 -3.33 -27.70
C ILE A 139 2.41 -1.98 -27.16
N TRP A 140 1.49 -1.07 -26.85
CA TRP A 140 1.80 0.19 -26.18
C TRP A 140 2.27 -0.07 -24.74
N THR A 141 3.41 0.51 -24.39
CA THR A 141 4.09 0.29 -23.10
C THR A 141 4.59 1.62 -22.54
N ILE A 142 4.45 1.83 -21.23
CA ILE A 142 4.90 3.04 -20.52
C ILE A 142 5.45 2.70 -19.13
N GLY A 143 6.18 3.62 -18.51
CA GLY A 143 6.73 3.46 -17.16
C GLY A 143 7.77 2.33 -17.09
N TYR A 144 7.53 1.38 -16.19
CA TYR A 144 8.36 0.19 -15.95
C TYR A 144 7.81 -1.07 -16.63
N GLY A 145 7.31 -0.93 -17.87
CA GLY A 145 6.73 -2.05 -18.62
C GLY A 145 5.21 -2.19 -18.52
N HIS A 146 4.51 -1.15 -18.04
CA HIS A 146 3.06 -1.14 -17.92
C HIS A 146 2.39 -1.10 -19.30
N THR A 147 1.39 -1.96 -19.53
CA THR A 147 0.66 -2.05 -20.82
C THR A 147 -0.84 -1.86 -20.72
N ALA A 148 -1.41 -1.89 -19.51
CA ALA A 148 -2.86 -1.86 -19.33
C ALA A 148 -3.40 -0.45 -19.61
N GLY A 149 -4.27 -0.32 -20.61
CA GLY A 149 -4.91 0.97 -20.93
C GLY A 149 -4.00 2.04 -21.52
N VAL A 150 -2.76 1.68 -21.92
CA VAL A 150 -1.80 2.63 -22.49
C VAL A 150 -2.18 2.97 -23.93
N SER A 151 -2.23 4.26 -24.23
CA SER A 151 -2.54 4.83 -25.53
C SER A 151 -1.34 5.52 -26.18
N ALA A 152 -1.44 5.72 -27.49
CA ALA A 152 -0.45 6.49 -28.23
C ALA A 152 -0.37 7.92 -27.68
N ASN A 153 0.85 8.40 -27.41
CA ASN A 153 1.17 9.72 -26.87
C ASN A 153 0.94 9.93 -25.37
N ASP A 154 0.63 8.89 -24.60
CA ASP A 154 0.60 9.02 -23.14
C ASP A 154 1.97 9.44 -22.61
N VAL A 155 1.96 10.38 -21.68
CA VAL A 155 3.13 10.88 -20.95
C VAL A 155 2.79 10.87 -19.47
N ILE A 156 3.69 10.32 -18.66
CA ILE A 156 3.49 10.16 -17.22
C ILE A 156 4.69 10.71 -16.44
N THR A 157 4.50 10.96 -15.15
CA THR A 157 5.58 11.28 -14.22
C THR A 157 6.24 10.02 -13.66
N GLU A 158 7.38 10.18 -12.97
CA GLU A 158 8.05 9.07 -12.30
C GLU A 158 7.19 8.50 -11.16
N GLU A 159 6.44 9.35 -10.45
CA GLU A 159 5.52 8.95 -9.39
C GLU A 159 4.35 8.13 -9.94
N GLU A 160 3.81 8.52 -11.09
CA GLU A 160 2.78 7.76 -11.80
C GLU A 160 3.33 6.42 -12.31
N ALA A 161 4.56 6.39 -12.81
CA ALA A 161 5.22 5.14 -13.21
C ALA A 161 5.41 4.18 -12.03
N LEU A 162 5.79 4.70 -10.85
CA LEU A 162 5.89 3.92 -9.62
C LEU A 162 4.51 3.43 -9.14
N PHE A 163 3.47 4.24 -9.31
CA PHE A 163 2.11 3.85 -8.99
C PHE A 163 1.64 2.67 -9.86
N PHE A 164 1.87 2.73 -11.17
CA PHE A 164 1.59 1.60 -12.07
C PHE A 164 2.41 0.37 -11.73
N LEU A 165 3.70 0.53 -11.45
CA LEU A 165 4.54 -0.58 -11.03
C LEU A 165 3.99 -1.29 -9.78
N ARG A 166 3.51 -0.53 -8.78
CA ARG A 166 2.88 -1.12 -7.57
C ARG A 166 1.63 -1.94 -7.88
N GLN A 167 0.89 -1.58 -8.93
CA GLN A 167 -0.25 -2.37 -9.37
C GLN A 167 0.21 -3.62 -10.13
N ASP A 168 1.18 -3.48 -11.02
CA ASP A 168 1.68 -4.58 -11.85
C ASP A 168 2.38 -5.67 -11.01
N VAL A 169 3.08 -5.30 -9.93
CA VAL A 169 3.69 -6.29 -9.03
C VAL A 169 2.66 -7.07 -8.19
N ALA A 170 1.41 -6.63 -8.12
CA ALA A 170 0.40 -7.26 -7.28
C ALA A 170 0.14 -8.72 -7.68
N GLU A 171 0.22 -9.05 -8.98
CA GLU A 171 0.09 -10.44 -9.45
C GLU A 171 1.25 -11.31 -8.94
N ALA A 172 2.48 -10.79 -8.99
CA ALA A 172 3.66 -11.48 -8.47
C ALA A 172 3.60 -11.63 -6.93
N GLU A 173 3.16 -10.61 -6.20
CA GLU A 173 2.92 -10.68 -4.75
C GLU A 173 1.91 -11.76 -4.39
N GLN A 174 0.79 -11.82 -5.10
CA GLN A 174 -0.24 -12.82 -4.89
C GLN A 174 0.32 -14.23 -5.14
N ALA A 175 1.07 -14.42 -6.22
CA ALA A 175 1.71 -15.69 -6.52
C ALA A 175 2.69 -16.14 -5.42
N VAL A 176 3.54 -15.24 -4.93
CA VAL A 176 4.49 -15.57 -3.85
C VAL A 176 3.75 -15.94 -2.57
N ASN A 177 2.76 -15.13 -2.15
CA ASN A 177 1.95 -15.44 -0.96
C ASN A 177 1.14 -16.74 -1.10
N GLN A 178 0.70 -17.08 -2.31
CA GLN A 178 -0.11 -18.27 -2.56
C GLN A 178 0.73 -19.55 -2.59
N TYR A 179 1.90 -19.51 -3.22
CA TYR A 179 2.66 -20.72 -3.54
C TYR A 179 3.78 -21.04 -2.56
N VAL A 180 4.29 -20.04 -1.83
CA VAL A 180 5.29 -20.29 -0.78
C VAL A 180 4.57 -20.78 0.48
N GLN A 181 5.06 -21.89 1.03
CA GLN A 181 4.44 -22.60 2.16
C GLN A 181 5.27 -22.49 3.45
N VAL A 182 6.41 -21.82 3.39
CA VAL A 182 7.32 -21.61 4.52
C VAL A 182 7.34 -20.13 4.90
N PRO A 183 7.62 -19.79 6.17
CA PRO A 183 7.82 -18.40 6.56
C PRO A 183 8.95 -17.76 5.78
N LEU A 184 8.76 -16.52 5.34
CA LEU A 184 9.77 -15.76 4.61
C LEU A 184 10.16 -14.51 5.38
N THR A 185 11.43 -14.13 5.28
CA THR A 185 11.85 -12.78 5.63
C THR A 185 11.35 -11.77 4.60
N LYS A 186 11.37 -10.49 4.98
CA LYS A 186 10.98 -9.42 4.08
C LYS A 186 11.86 -9.36 2.82
N ASN A 187 13.15 -9.61 2.97
CA ASN A 187 14.10 -9.59 1.86
C ASN A 187 13.91 -10.79 0.93
N GLN A 188 13.65 -11.98 1.49
CA GLN A 188 13.31 -13.17 0.70
C GLN A 188 12.05 -12.93 -0.13
N PHE A 189 11.00 -12.37 0.47
CA PHE A 189 9.77 -12.02 -0.26
C PHE A 189 10.03 -11.02 -1.39
N ASP A 190 10.75 -9.93 -1.11
CA ASP A 190 11.06 -8.90 -2.11
C ASP A 190 11.86 -9.47 -3.30
N ALA A 191 12.83 -10.34 -3.03
CA ALA A 191 13.60 -11.02 -4.07
C ALA A 191 12.73 -11.98 -4.91
N LEU A 192 11.84 -12.74 -4.27
CA LEU A 192 10.92 -13.65 -4.96
C LEU A 192 9.89 -12.91 -5.80
N VAL A 193 9.39 -11.75 -5.35
CA VAL A 193 8.49 -10.92 -6.14
C VAL A 193 9.21 -10.37 -7.37
N SER A 194 10.42 -9.81 -7.21
CA SER A 194 11.22 -9.32 -8.36
C SER A 194 11.52 -10.43 -9.37
N PHE A 195 11.88 -11.61 -8.87
CA PHE A 195 12.10 -12.81 -9.68
C PHE A 195 10.83 -13.19 -10.46
N THR A 196 9.69 -13.28 -9.76
CA THR A 196 8.39 -13.70 -10.31
C THR A 196 7.86 -12.70 -11.32
N PHE A 197 8.02 -11.40 -11.06
CA PHE A 197 7.68 -10.34 -12.00
C PHE A 197 8.42 -10.51 -13.33
N ASN A 198 9.71 -10.88 -13.29
CA ASN A 198 10.50 -11.07 -14.48
C ASN A 198 10.19 -12.36 -15.25
N VAL A 199 10.08 -13.50 -14.55
CA VAL A 199 9.92 -14.80 -15.22
C VAL A 199 8.45 -15.15 -15.47
N GLY A 200 7.52 -14.46 -14.81
CA GLY A 200 6.10 -14.75 -14.82
C GLY A 200 5.67 -15.81 -13.81
N VAL A 201 4.41 -15.71 -13.37
CA VAL A 201 3.81 -16.60 -12.34
C VAL A 201 3.87 -18.07 -12.70
N GLY A 202 3.62 -18.42 -13.97
CA GLY A 202 3.64 -19.82 -14.43
C GLY A 202 5.01 -20.49 -14.28
N ASN A 203 6.08 -19.75 -14.58
CA ASN A 203 7.45 -20.22 -14.43
C ASN A 203 7.85 -20.32 -12.96
N PHE A 204 7.48 -19.33 -12.14
CA PHE A 204 7.73 -19.36 -10.70
C PHE A 204 7.07 -20.58 -10.04
N ARG A 205 5.78 -20.80 -10.30
CA ARG A 205 4.97 -21.89 -9.72
C ARG A 205 5.57 -23.27 -9.96
N THR A 206 6.19 -23.49 -11.11
CA THR A 206 6.76 -24.79 -11.50
C THR A 206 8.26 -24.91 -11.23
N SER A 207 8.88 -23.83 -10.75
CA SER A 207 10.33 -23.73 -10.60
C SER A 207 10.91 -24.70 -9.57
N THR A 208 12.15 -25.12 -9.81
CA THR A 208 12.92 -25.89 -8.81
C THR A 208 13.26 -25.02 -7.60
N LEU A 209 13.38 -23.70 -7.80
CA LEU A 209 13.57 -22.71 -6.74
C LEU A 209 12.46 -22.81 -5.69
N LEU A 210 11.19 -22.70 -6.11
CA LEU A 210 10.04 -22.78 -5.21
C LEU A 210 9.95 -24.14 -4.52
N LYS A 211 10.25 -25.23 -5.23
CA LYS A 211 10.25 -26.59 -4.66
C LYS A 211 11.27 -26.73 -3.53
N LYS A 212 12.48 -26.20 -3.71
CA LYS A 212 13.53 -26.23 -2.68
C LYS A 212 13.19 -25.33 -1.49
N LEU A 213 12.69 -24.13 -1.77
CA LEU A 213 12.24 -23.19 -0.74
C LEU A 213 11.16 -23.81 0.16
N ASN A 214 10.12 -24.39 -0.43
CA ASN A 214 9.05 -25.04 0.32
C ASN A 214 9.49 -26.31 1.05
N ALA A 215 10.66 -26.88 0.69
CA ALA A 215 11.29 -27.97 1.44
C ALA A 215 12.20 -27.47 2.58
N GLY A 216 12.29 -26.15 2.79
CA GLY A 216 13.16 -25.52 3.79
C GLY A 216 14.64 -25.43 3.37
N ASP A 217 14.97 -25.67 2.10
CA ASP A 217 16.33 -25.56 1.56
C ASP A 217 16.55 -24.16 0.96
N ASP A 218 16.70 -23.15 1.83
CA ASP A 218 16.91 -21.75 1.45
C ASP A 218 18.18 -21.56 0.61
N ASP A 219 19.28 -22.20 1.01
CA ASP A 219 20.56 -22.15 0.29
C ASP A 219 20.44 -22.77 -1.11
N GLY A 220 19.70 -23.88 -1.22
CA GLY A 220 19.40 -24.53 -2.48
C GLY A 220 18.50 -23.68 -3.36
N ALA A 221 17.47 -23.04 -2.81
CA ALA A 221 16.61 -22.10 -3.52
C ALA A 221 17.43 -20.91 -4.04
N ALA A 222 18.31 -20.35 -3.21
CA ALA A 222 19.20 -19.25 -3.58
C ALA A 222 20.13 -19.59 -4.76
N ARG A 223 20.60 -20.84 -4.86
CA ARG A 223 21.40 -21.30 -6.02
C ARG A 223 20.58 -21.39 -7.31
N GLU A 224 19.28 -21.64 -7.23
CA GLU A 224 18.44 -21.80 -8.42
C GLU A 224 18.22 -20.50 -9.20
N PHE A 225 18.39 -19.32 -8.58
CA PHE A 225 18.32 -18.03 -9.29
C PHE A 225 19.25 -18.01 -10.51
N GLY A 226 20.48 -18.52 -10.38
CA GLY A 226 21.49 -18.54 -11.44
C GLY A 226 21.16 -19.41 -12.65
N ARG A 227 20.08 -20.20 -12.61
CA ARG A 227 19.63 -20.99 -13.77
C ARG A 227 18.77 -20.19 -14.73
N TRP A 228 18.17 -19.10 -14.27
CA TRP A 228 17.23 -18.25 -15.02
C TRP A 228 17.96 -17.10 -15.72
N ILE A 229 19.05 -17.42 -16.43
CA ILE A 229 19.94 -16.45 -17.09
C ILE A 229 19.92 -16.56 -18.62
N HIS A 230 19.04 -17.40 -19.18
CA HIS A 230 19.00 -17.73 -20.60
C HIS A 230 17.72 -17.22 -21.25
N ALA A 231 17.83 -16.62 -22.44
CA ALA A 231 16.70 -16.35 -23.32
C ALA A 231 17.11 -16.61 -24.78
N GLY A 232 16.21 -17.19 -25.59
CA GLY A 232 16.53 -17.57 -26.97
C GLY A 232 17.73 -18.54 -27.08
N GLY A 233 17.94 -19.39 -26.07
CA GLY A 233 19.06 -20.34 -26.02
C GLY A 233 20.43 -19.73 -25.69
N LYS A 234 20.50 -18.43 -25.38
CA LYS A 234 21.76 -17.73 -25.04
C LYS A 234 21.73 -17.18 -23.63
N THR A 235 22.87 -17.20 -22.95
CA THR A 235 23.04 -16.50 -21.68
C THR A 235 23.02 -15.00 -21.90
N LEU A 236 22.19 -14.28 -21.14
CA LEU A 236 22.08 -12.81 -21.22
C LEU A 236 22.79 -12.16 -20.02
N PRO A 237 23.82 -11.31 -20.23
CA PRO A 237 24.53 -10.66 -19.13
C PRO A 237 23.64 -9.82 -18.20
N GLY A 238 22.56 -9.23 -18.73
CA GLY A 238 21.58 -8.50 -17.93
C GLY A 238 20.83 -9.39 -16.95
N LEU A 239 20.44 -10.60 -17.39
CA LEU A 239 19.78 -11.57 -16.51
C LEU A 239 20.75 -12.12 -15.46
N VAL A 240 22.02 -12.35 -15.80
CA VAL A 240 23.05 -12.77 -14.83
C VAL A 240 23.13 -11.76 -13.67
N ARG A 241 23.32 -10.47 -13.97
CA ARG A 241 23.37 -9.43 -12.93
C ARG A 241 22.09 -9.35 -12.11
N ARG A 242 20.93 -9.43 -12.77
CA ARG A 242 19.62 -9.42 -12.08
C ARG A 242 19.48 -10.58 -11.11
N ARG A 243 19.80 -11.81 -11.55
CA ARG A 243 19.72 -13.01 -10.71
C ARG A 243 20.72 -12.97 -9.55
N GLU A 244 21.90 -12.40 -9.75
CA GLU A 244 22.88 -12.19 -8.67
C GLU A 244 22.36 -11.19 -7.63
N ALA A 245 21.77 -10.08 -8.04
CA ALA A 245 21.21 -9.08 -7.15
C ALA A 245 19.98 -9.60 -6.37
N GLU A 246 19.08 -10.32 -7.04
CA GLU A 246 17.94 -11.00 -6.40
C GLU A 246 18.41 -12.03 -5.38
N ARG A 247 19.40 -12.87 -5.73
CA ARG A 247 20.00 -13.84 -4.82
C ARG A 247 20.66 -13.15 -3.62
N ALA A 248 21.38 -12.05 -3.84
CA ALA A 248 22.02 -11.30 -2.77
C ALA A 248 20.99 -10.69 -1.81
N LEU A 249 19.87 -10.19 -2.33
CA LEU A 249 18.77 -9.72 -1.49
C LEU A 249 18.13 -10.88 -0.72
N PHE A 250 17.89 -12.02 -1.37
CA PHE A 250 17.28 -13.20 -0.76
C PHE A 250 18.06 -13.74 0.45
N LEU A 251 19.40 -13.67 0.42
CA LEU A 251 20.29 -14.19 1.45
C LEU A 251 20.64 -13.18 2.57
N LYS A 252 20.05 -11.97 2.53
CA LYS A 252 20.33 -10.89 3.48
C LYS A 252 19.39 -10.91 4.68
#